data_AF-A0A3B5MY46-F1
#
_entry.id   AF-A0A3B5MY46-F1
#
_cell.length_a   1.000
_cell.length_b   1.000
_cell.length_c   1.000
_cell.angle_alpha   90.00
_cell.angle_beta   90.00
_cell.angle_gamma   90.00
#
_symmetry.space_group_name_H-M   'P 1'
#
loop_
_entity.id
_entity.type
_entity.pdbx_description
1 polymer ?
#
loop_
_entity_poly.entity_id
_entity_poly.type
_entity_poly.pdbx_seq_one_letter_code
_entity_poly.pdbx_strand_id
1 'polypeptide(L)'
;MATEELYEVERIVDRRRSRKGRVEYLVRWRGYSSESDTWEPETHLSACMSYVHEFNRRHLERDAALLRSTRGPPCGAVRPDEAAQSLEAGAQEAHPVPPEVALLEKPAAIQLAPGQERARMGTRPRNQNPLPPLPPPVTHLPDFLFLSPGNTGLMEAVTGATGAVGKRRLEERSTFDKRLRVSVRQTESAYRYRDIVVKKQDGFTYILLSTKSSENNALNPEVMKEIQSAMATAASDDSKLVLIGAVGSVFCCGLDFLYFIRRLADDRKKESIKMAETIRTFVNTFIQFRKPIVAAVNGPALGLGAALLPLCDVVWANEKAWFQTPYSTCGQTPDGCSSFTFPRIMGPASANELLLGGRKLTAQEACLKGLVSQVLWPGTFTQEVMLRIKELVVLQESKALMRSTSRGALEQANERECEALKRVWGSLQGTDSILQFLQKRTELC
;
A
#
# COMPACT_ATOMS: atom_id res chain seq x y z
N MET A 1 3.51 -15.18 -34.84
CA MET A 1 3.46 -15.04 -33.36
C MET A 1 4.54 -15.95 -32.79
N ALA A 2 5.27 -15.55 -31.76
CA ALA A 2 6.22 -16.45 -31.10
C ALA A 2 5.48 -17.22 -29.99
N THR A 3 5.60 -18.54 -29.98
CA THR A 3 5.14 -19.38 -28.86
C THR A 3 6.09 -19.22 -27.69
N GLU A 4 5.59 -18.75 -26.55
CA GLU A 4 6.40 -18.61 -25.34
C GLU A 4 6.69 -19.99 -24.73
N GLU A 5 7.94 -20.43 -24.77
CA GLU A 5 8.38 -21.69 -24.17
C GLU A 5 8.34 -21.60 -22.63
N LEU A 6 7.59 -22.49 -22.00
CA LEU A 6 7.43 -22.60 -20.54
C LEU A 6 8.16 -23.84 -20.04
N TYR A 7 9.09 -23.65 -19.11
CA TYR A 7 10.01 -24.68 -18.61
C TYR A 7 9.61 -25.14 -17.21
N GLU A 8 9.79 -26.42 -16.89
CA GLU A 8 9.51 -26.96 -15.56
C GLU A 8 10.64 -26.63 -14.57
N VAL A 9 10.26 -26.22 -13.36
CA VAL A 9 11.20 -25.98 -12.25
C VAL A 9 11.43 -27.29 -11.48
N GLU A 10 12.69 -27.66 -11.27
CA GLU A 10 13.06 -28.76 -10.36
C GLU A 10 13.10 -28.27 -8.91
N ARG A 11 13.77 -27.13 -8.66
CA ARG A 11 13.93 -26.49 -7.35
C ARG A 11 14.62 -25.14 -7.46
N ILE A 12 14.55 -24.38 -6.38
CA ILE A 12 15.44 -23.24 -6.12
C ILE A 12 16.75 -23.74 -5.50
N VAL A 13 17.88 -23.18 -5.95
CA VAL A 13 19.25 -23.56 -5.57
C VAL A 13 19.90 -22.52 -4.65
N ASP A 14 19.66 -21.23 -4.91
CA ASP A 14 20.27 -20.10 -4.18
C ASP A 14 19.39 -18.83 -4.29
N ARG A 15 19.69 -17.78 -3.53
CA ARG A 15 18.97 -16.50 -3.49
C ARG A 15 19.91 -15.32 -3.29
N ARG A 16 19.83 -14.31 -4.16
CA ARG A 16 20.63 -13.08 -4.07
C ARG A 16 19.78 -11.82 -4.10
N ARG A 17 20.40 -10.69 -3.75
CA ARG A 17 19.88 -9.35 -4.09
C ARG A 17 20.67 -8.78 -5.26
N SER A 18 19.94 -8.40 -6.31
CA SER A 18 20.44 -7.72 -7.49
C SER A 18 21.06 -6.36 -7.14
N ARG A 19 21.93 -5.80 -7.99
CA ARG A 19 22.47 -4.44 -7.81
C ARG A 19 21.39 -3.34 -7.76
N LYS A 20 20.16 -3.64 -8.21
CA LYS A 20 18.97 -2.77 -8.13
C LYS A 20 18.05 -3.10 -6.94
N GLY A 21 18.54 -3.82 -5.93
CA GLY A 21 17.80 -4.16 -4.69
C GLY A 21 16.73 -5.25 -4.81
N ARG A 22 16.41 -5.72 -6.02
CA ARG A 22 15.44 -6.81 -6.27
C ARG A 22 15.98 -8.16 -5.81
N VAL A 23 15.09 -9.04 -5.34
CA VAL A 23 15.44 -10.44 -5.06
C VAL A 23 15.43 -11.23 -6.36
N GLU A 24 16.46 -12.05 -6.55
CA GLU A 24 16.61 -13.01 -7.66
C GLU A 24 16.93 -14.37 -7.04
N TYR A 25 16.35 -15.44 -7.60
CA TYR A 25 16.52 -16.83 -7.16
C TYR A 25 17.23 -17.63 -8.25
N LEU A 26 18.18 -18.48 -7.88
CA LEU A 26 18.84 -19.39 -8.81
C LEU A 26 17.95 -20.62 -9.00
N VAL A 27 17.47 -20.84 -10.22
CA VAL A 27 16.50 -21.88 -10.57
C VAL A 27 17.21 -23.03 -11.24
N ARG A 28 16.96 -24.26 -10.78
CA ARG A 28 17.28 -25.46 -11.54
C ARG A 28 16.09 -25.89 -12.38
N TRP A 29 16.32 -26.05 -13.67
CA TRP A 29 15.31 -26.44 -14.65
C TRP A 29 15.28 -27.95 -14.82
N ARG A 30 14.08 -28.53 -14.82
CA ARG A 30 13.89 -29.98 -14.83
C ARG A 30 14.40 -30.59 -16.14
N GLY A 31 15.32 -31.55 -16.04
CA GLY A 31 15.96 -32.17 -17.20
C GLY A 31 17.20 -31.43 -17.75
N TYR A 32 17.65 -30.37 -17.09
CA TYR A 32 18.86 -29.61 -17.46
C TYR A 32 20.00 -29.80 -16.46
N SER A 33 21.24 -29.62 -16.92
CA SER A 33 22.43 -29.64 -16.05
C SER A 33 22.54 -28.36 -15.21
N SER A 34 23.33 -28.39 -14.15
CA SER A 34 23.62 -27.22 -13.30
C SER A 34 24.31 -26.05 -14.02
N GLU A 35 24.84 -26.27 -15.23
CA GLU A 35 25.39 -25.21 -16.09
C GLU A 35 24.31 -24.36 -16.78
N SER A 36 23.07 -24.85 -16.73
CA SER A 36 21.86 -24.21 -17.28
C SER A 36 21.02 -23.50 -16.22
N ASP A 37 21.43 -23.50 -14.95
CA ASP A 37 20.73 -22.77 -13.89
C ASP A 37 20.70 -21.26 -14.20
N THR A 38 19.54 -20.61 -14.04
CA THR A 38 19.38 -19.17 -14.29
C THR A 38 18.89 -18.39 -13.08
N TRP A 39 19.25 -17.10 -13.01
CA TRP A 39 18.89 -16.21 -11.92
C TRP A 39 17.59 -15.46 -12.25
N GLU A 40 16.47 -16.03 -11.84
CA GLU A 40 15.14 -15.47 -12.13
C GLU A 40 14.69 -14.46 -11.07
N PRO A 41 14.08 -13.32 -11.46
CA PRO A 41 13.35 -12.48 -10.53
C PRO A 41 12.10 -13.21 -10.03
N GLU A 42 11.70 -12.94 -8.80
CA GLU A 42 10.50 -13.52 -8.15
C GLU A 42 9.22 -13.43 -9.01
N THR A 43 9.12 -12.40 -9.86
CA THR A 43 8.01 -12.20 -10.82
C THR A 43 7.92 -13.24 -11.93
N HIS A 44 8.99 -13.97 -12.27
CA HIS A 44 8.95 -15.07 -13.24
C HIS A 44 8.53 -16.41 -12.61
N LEU A 45 8.61 -16.51 -11.28
CA LEU A 45 8.33 -17.71 -10.49
C LEU A 45 6.93 -17.70 -9.87
N SER A 46 6.04 -16.81 -10.31
CA SER A 46 4.68 -16.65 -9.79
C SER A 46 3.83 -17.93 -9.83
N ALA A 47 4.05 -18.79 -10.82
CA ALA A 47 3.42 -20.12 -10.94
C ALA A 47 4.21 -21.26 -10.25
N CYS A 48 5.33 -20.95 -9.59
CA CYS A 48 6.26 -21.90 -8.95
C CYS A 48 6.66 -21.46 -7.53
N MET A 49 5.83 -20.65 -6.88
CA MET A 49 6.12 -20.08 -5.55
C MET A 49 6.24 -21.14 -4.44
N SER A 50 5.72 -22.35 -4.66
CA SER A 50 5.88 -23.52 -3.79
C SER A 50 7.35 -23.76 -3.41
N TYR A 51 8.22 -23.88 -4.41
CA TYR A 51 9.67 -24.08 -4.28
C TYR A 51 10.36 -22.86 -3.63
N VAL A 52 9.87 -21.64 -3.91
CA VAL A 52 10.40 -20.40 -3.32
C VAL A 52 10.09 -20.34 -1.82
N HIS A 53 8.89 -20.71 -1.39
CA HIS A 53 8.52 -20.77 0.02
C HIS A 53 9.27 -21.89 0.76
N GLU A 54 9.39 -23.08 0.17
CA GLU A 54 10.17 -24.16 0.76
C GLU A 54 11.66 -23.79 0.92
N PHE A 55 12.27 -23.22 -0.11
CA PHE A 55 13.67 -22.78 -0.06
C PHE A 55 13.90 -21.76 1.07
N ASN A 56 13.04 -20.73 1.16
CA ASN A 56 13.16 -19.71 2.20
C ASN A 56 12.95 -20.30 3.62
N ARG A 57 12.04 -21.27 3.79
CA ARG A 57 11.87 -22.01 5.06
C ARG A 57 13.15 -22.74 5.47
N ARG A 58 13.71 -23.57 4.57
CA ARG A 58 14.94 -24.35 4.83
C ARG A 58 16.17 -23.45 5.12
N HIS A 59 16.21 -22.24 4.54
CA HIS A 59 17.24 -21.24 4.85
C HIS A 59 17.05 -20.60 6.24
N LEU A 60 15.84 -20.17 6.58
CA LEU A 60 15.52 -19.64 7.92
C LEU A 60 15.83 -20.66 9.04
N GLU A 61 15.54 -21.94 8.80
CA GLU A 61 15.88 -23.04 9.72
C GLU A 61 17.40 -23.20 9.90
N ARG A 62 18.19 -23.08 8.83
CA ARG A 62 19.67 -23.08 8.89
C ARG A 62 20.23 -21.88 9.64
N ASP A 63 19.77 -20.67 9.33
CA ASP A 63 20.24 -19.45 9.98
C ASP A 63 19.89 -19.48 11.48
N ALA A 64 18.70 -19.97 11.84
CA ALA A 64 18.28 -20.17 13.22
C ALA A 64 18.99 -21.34 13.93
N ALA A 65 19.61 -22.27 13.21
CA ALA A 65 20.48 -23.30 13.78
C ALA A 65 21.90 -22.75 14.05
N LEU A 66 22.46 -21.98 13.12
CA LEU A 66 23.74 -21.28 13.28
C LEU A 66 23.69 -20.30 14.47
N LEU A 67 22.60 -19.54 14.62
CA LEU A 67 22.37 -18.63 15.75
C LEU A 67 22.13 -19.33 17.10
N ARG A 68 21.83 -20.64 17.10
CA ARG A 68 21.77 -21.46 18.32
C ARG A 68 23.13 -22.06 18.66
N SER A 69 23.91 -22.47 17.65
CA SER A 69 25.29 -22.98 17.83
C SER A 69 26.25 -21.95 18.43
N THR A 70 25.99 -20.65 18.27
CA THR A 70 26.81 -19.56 18.83
C THR A 70 26.43 -19.14 20.26
N ARG A 71 25.44 -19.79 20.89
CA ARG A 71 25.09 -19.56 22.30
C ARG A 71 25.57 -20.74 23.16
N GLY A 72 26.70 -20.55 23.85
CA GLY A 72 27.17 -21.47 24.89
C GLY A 72 26.17 -21.58 26.06
N PRO A 73 26.22 -22.69 26.83
CA PRO A 73 25.24 -22.95 27.88
C PRO A 73 25.39 -21.96 29.05
N PRO A 74 24.30 -21.44 29.63
CA PRO A 74 24.36 -20.63 30.84
C PRO A 74 24.72 -21.50 32.05
N CYS A 75 25.64 -21.00 32.88
CA CYS A 75 25.98 -21.62 34.16
C CYS A 75 25.04 -21.13 35.27
N GLY A 76 24.59 -22.03 36.14
CA GLY A 76 23.78 -21.69 37.33
C GLY A 76 22.47 -22.45 37.41
N ALA A 77 22.52 -23.72 37.80
CA ALA A 77 21.33 -24.45 38.23
C ALA A 77 21.17 -24.32 39.76
N VAL A 78 20.00 -23.88 40.22
CA VAL A 78 19.62 -23.87 41.64
C VAL A 78 18.40 -24.78 41.80
N ARG A 79 18.47 -25.73 42.73
CA ARG A 79 17.33 -26.59 43.11
C ARG A 79 16.50 -25.92 44.19
N PRO A 80 15.19 -26.15 44.20
CA PRO A 80 14.40 -26.32 45.42
C PRO A 80 14.22 -27.82 45.72
N ASP A 81 14.53 -28.23 46.94
CA ASP A 81 14.16 -29.56 47.46
C ASP A 81 12.82 -29.51 48.23
N GLU A 82 12.32 -30.71 48.50
CA GLU A 82 11.03 -31.14 49.04
C GLU A 82 10.33 -30.28 50.11
N ALA A 83 9.00 -30.17 49.96
CA ALA A 83 8.05 -30.11 51.08
C ALA A 83 6.77 -30.91 50.75
N ALA A 84 6.52 -31.97 51.50
CA ALA A 84 5.27 -32.75 51.55
C ALA A 84 4.23 -31.98 52.44
N GLN A 85 2.97 -32.35 52.73
CA GLN A 85 1.95 -33.40 52.43
C GLN A 85 0.61 -32.81 52.99
N SER A 86 -0.63 -33.17 52.67
CA SER A 86 -1.33 -34.12 51.77
C SER A 86 -2.78 -33.61 51.58
N LEU A 87 -3.54 -34.11 50.58
CA LEU A 87 -4.89 -34.71 50.78
C LEU A 87 -5.59 -35.11 49.46
N GLU A 88 -6.37 -36.18 49.59
CA GLU A 88 -7.24 -36.89 48.63
C GLU A 88 -8.49 -36.08 48.20
N ALA A 89 -9.33 -36.50 47.24
CA ALA A 89 -9.18 -37.31 46.02
C ALA A 89 -10.51 -37.21 45.23
N GLY A 90 -10.50 -37.43 43.91
CA GLY A 90 -11.73 -37.37 43.11
C GLY A 90 -11.57 -37.79 41.65
N ALA A 91 -11.89 -39.06 41.36
CA ALA A 91 -12.24 -39.54 40.02
C ALA A 91 -13.78 -39.38 39.83
N GLN A 92 -14.43 -39.58 38.67
CA GLN A 92 -14.06 -40.01 37.31
C GLN A 92 -14.62 -38.94 36.30
N GLU A 93 -14.78 -39.05 34.97
CA GLU A 93 -14.90 -40.15 34.00
C GLU A 93 -14.61 -39.64 32.55
N ALA A 94 -14.78 -40.44 31.49
CA ALA A 94 -14.46 -40.02 30.11
C ALA A 94 -15.31 -40.66 28.96
N HIS A 95 -15.53 -39.88 27.88
CA HIS A 95 -16.03 -40.29 26.54
C HIS A 95 -17.52 -40.74 26.44
N PRO A 96 -18.18 -40.80 25.25
CA PRO A 96 -17.67 -40.76 23.86
C PRO A 96 -18.36 -39.74 22.89
N VAL A 97 -18.39 -40.05 21.59
CA VAL A 97 -18.63 -39.20 20.38
C VAL A 97 -19.23 -40.11 19.25
N PRO A 98 -19.91 -39.68 18.14
CA PRO A 98 -20.65 -38.46 17.77
C PRO A 98 -22.17 -38.75 17.52
N PRO A 99 -22.90 -37.99 16.67
CA PRO A 99 -23.18 -38.51 15.31
C PRO A 99 -23.09 -37.47 14.16
N GLU A 100 -23.31 -37.93 12.92
CA GLU A 100 -23.38 -37.16 11.66
C GLU A 100 -24.75 -37.39 10.95
N VAL A 101 -25.15 -36.85 9.78
CA VAL A 101 -24.46 -36.23 8.62
C VAL A 101 -25.23 -34.99 8.14
N ALA A 102 -24.56 -33.93 7.65
CA ALA A 102 -25.19 -32.91 6.78
C ALA A 102 -24.17 -32.12 5.91
N LEU A 103 -23.99 -32.54 4.65
CA LEU A 103 -23.20 -31.81 3.65
C LEU A 103 -24.08 -30.82 2.87
N LEU A 104 -23.56 -29.62 2.59
CA LEU A 104 -24.10 -28.72 1.56
C LEU A 104 -22.96 -28.18 0.69
N GLU A 105 -23.17 -28.11 -0.62
CA GLU A 105 -22.10 -28.04 -1.61
C GLU A 105 -21.54 -26.63 -1.85
N LYS A 106 -20.29 -26.57 -2.35
CA LYS A 106 -19.74 -25.38 -3.02
C LYS A 106 -19.67 -25.62 -4.53
N PRO A 107 -20.04 -24.64 -5.38
CA PRO A 107 -19.97 -24.80 -6.82
C PRO A 107 -18.52 -24.98 -7.32
N ALA A 108 -18.37 -25.70 -8.43
CA ALA A 108 -17.10 -26.24 -8.88
C ALA A 108 -16.08 -25.17 -9.32
N ALA A 109 -14.86 -25.29 -8.81
CA ALA A 109 -13.66 -24.74 -9.44
C ALA A 109 -13.09 -25.77 -10.43
N ILE A 110 -12.60 -25.30 -11.58
CA ILE A 110 -12.00 -26.16 -12.61
C ILE A 110 -10.73 -26.82 -12.04
N GLN A 111 -10.73 -28.14 -11.91
CA GLN A 111 -9.57 -28.90 -11.46
C GLN A 111 -8.52 -28.98 -12.59
N LEU A 112 -7.29 -28.57 -12.28
CA LEU A 112 -6.09 -28.94 -13.02
C LEU A 112 -5.33 -30.00 -12.21
N ALA A 113 -4.73 -30.97 -12.89
CA ALA A 113 -4.12 -32.13 -12.25
C ALA A 113 -2.82 -31.77 -11.46
N PRO A 114 -2.48 -32.50 -10.39
CA PRO A 114 -1.29 -32.20 -9.60
C PRO A 114 0.02 -32.58 -10.32
N GLY A 115 1.03 -31.70 -10.28
CA GLY A 115 2.43 -32.11 -10.48
C GLY A 115 3.26 -31.45 -11.61
N GLN A 116 2.75 -30.43 -12.31
CA GLN A 116 3.54 -29.68 -13.31
C GLN A 116 3.42 -28.15 -13.15
N GLU A 117 4.25 -27.58 -12.27
CA GLU A 117 4.44 -26.13 -12.16
C GLU A 117 5.52 -25.67 -13.15
N ARG A 118 5.19 -24.68 -14.00
CA ARG A 118 6.06 -24.19 -15.09
C ARG A 118 6.33 -22.68 -14.98
N ALA A 119 7.56 -22.26 -15.23
CA ALA A 119 8.01 -20.88 -15.19
C ALA A 119 8.64 -20.42 -16.52
N ARG A 120 8.92 -19.11 -16.61
CA ARG A 120 9.62 -18.49 -17.74
C ARG A 120 11.10 -18.34 -17.42
N MET A 121 11.97 -18.73 -18.34
CA MET A 121 13.43 -18.56 -18.21
C MET A 121 13.86 -17.16 -18.68
N GLY A 122 14.71 -16.49 -17.92
CA GLY A 122 15.02 -15.06 -18.03
C GLY A 122 16.51 -14.74 -18.17
N THR A 123 16.90 -14.39 -19.40
CA THR A 123 18.15 -13.67 -19.72
C THR A 123 19.49 -14.30 -19.31
N ARG A 124 20.04 -15.13 -20.20
CA ARG A 124 21.49 -15.26 -20.43
C ARG A 124 21.83 -14.61 -21.79
N PRO A 125 23.00 -13.99 -22.01
CA PRO A 125 23.40 -13.55 -23.34
C PRO A 125 23.45 -14.76 -24.29
N ARG A 126 22.78 -14.65 -25.45
CA ARG A 126 22.57 -15.75 -26.38
C ARG A 126 23.86 -16.06 -27.15
N ASN A 127 24.61 -17.07 -26.71
CA ASN A 127 25.89 -17.41 -27.35
C ASN A 127 26.18 -18.93 -27.36
N GLN A 128 25.38 -19.67 -28.14
CA GLN A 128 25.69 -20.95 -28.79
C GLN A 128 24.52 -21.31 -29.73
N ASN A 129 24.82 -21.90 -30.89
CA ASN A 129 23.81 -22.29 -31.88
C ASN A 129 23.30 -23.72 -31.60
N PRO A 130 21.97 -23.95 -31.53
CA PRO A 130 21.40 -25.27 -31.77
C PRO A 130 21.63 -25.70 -33.23
N LEU A 131 21.82 -27.00 -33.45
CA LEU A 131 21.82 -27.59 -34.79
C LEU A 131 20.39 -27.57 -35.40
N PRO A 132 20.24 -27.40 -36.73
CA PRO A 132 18.93 -27.40 -37.36
C PRO A 132 18.33 -28.82 -37.44
N PRO A 133 17.01 -28.98 -37.27
CA PRO A 133 16.32 -30.25 -37.49
C PRO A 133 16.19 -30.57 -39.00
N LEU A 134 16.04 -31.86 -39.32
CA LEU A 134 15.84 -32.35 -40.68
C LEU A 134 14.44 -32.01 -41.23
N PRO A 135 14.29 -31.71 -42.53
CA PRO A 135 13.00 -31.41 -43.15
C PRO A 135 12.23 -32.69 -43.55
N PRO A 136 10.88 -32.68 -43.51
CA PRO A 136 10.03 -33.68 -44.15
C PRO A 136 10.01 -33.53 -45.69
N PRO A 137 9.53 -34.54 -46.44
CA PRO A 137 9.71 -34.60 -47.90
C PRO A 137 8.83 -33.62 -48.71
N VAL A 138 9.29 -33.34 -49.94
CA VAL A 138 8.71 -32.40 -50.89
C VAL A 138 7.63 -33.05 -51.77
N THR A 139 6.59 -32.29 -52.11
CA THR A 139 5.73 -32.50 -53.30
C THR A 139 5.77 -31.26 -54.20
N HIS A 140 5.56 -31.44 -55.50
CA HIS A 140 6.04 -30.53 -56.56
C HIS A 140 4.97 -29.64 -57.22
N LEU A 141 5.34 -28.37 -57.46
CA LEU A 141 5.05 -27.52 -58.65
C LEU A 141 3.59 -27.12 -58.97
N PRO A 142 3.34 -26.13 -59.88
CA PRO A 142 4.26 -25.14 -60.46
C PRO A 142 3.82 -23.64 -60.35
N ASP A 143 4.81 -22.76 -60.47
CA ASP A 143 4.88 -21.44 -61.14
C ASP A 143 3.65 -20.55 -61.41
N PHE A 144 3.82 -19.24 -61.13
CA PHE A 144 3.55 -18.17 -62.13
C PHE A 144 4.49 -16.96 -61.90
N LEU A 145 4.82 -16.23 -62.98
CA LEU A 145 5.78 -15.11 -63.03
C LEU A 145 5.07 -13.74 -63.22
N PHE A 146 5.68 -12.62 -62.80
CA PHE A 146 6.21 -11.55 -63.70
C PHE A 146 6.59 -10.20 -63.04
N LEU A 147 7.81 -9.73 -63.38
CA LEU A 147 8.40 -8.37 -63.53
C LEU A 147 7.93 -7.06 -62.83
N SER A 148 8.94 -6.21 -62.56
CA SER A 148 8.97 -4.72 -62.46
C SER A 148 9.72 -4.15 -63.71
N PRO A 149 10.01 -2.82 -63.91
CA PRO A 149 9.89 -1.59 -63.08
C PRO A 149 9.15 -0.44 -63.86
N GLY A 150 9.43 0.88 -63.87
CA GLY A 150 10.46 1.76 -63.25
C GLY A 150 10.50 3.19 -63.85
N ASN A 151 11.35 4.10 -63.30
CA ASN A 151 11.66 5.48 -63.77
C ASN A 151 10.50 6.51 -63.77
N THR A 152 10.66 7.85 -63.86
CA THR A 152 11.80 8.83 -64.02
C THR A 152 11.37 10.16 -63.34
N GLY A 153 12.15 11.25 -63.12
CA GLY A 153 13.56 11.57 -63.37
C GLY A 153 13.83 13.10 -63.41
N LEU A 154 15.11 13.53 -63.30
CA LEU A 154 15.69 14.86 -63.63
C LEU A 154 15.23 16.12 -62.84
N MET A 155 15.92 17.28 -62.73
CA MET A 155 17.35 17.71 -62.69
C MET A 155 17.54 19.07 -63.41
N GLU A 156 18.07 20.12 -62.75
CA GLU A 156 19.02 21.11 -63.34
C GLU A 156 19.57 22.20 -62.38
N ALA A 157 20.57 22.96 -62.85
CA ALA A 157 21.28 24.11 -62.23
C ALA A 157 22.01 24.90 -63.37
N VAL A 158 22.81 25.98 -63.24
CA VAL A 158 23.64 26.58 -62.16
C VAL A 158 23.83 28.11 -62.46
N THR A 159 24.77 28.79 -61.76
CA THR A 159 25.36 30.15 -62.02
C THR A 159 24.60 31.39 -61.51
N GLY A 160 25.25 32.49 -61.10
CA GLY A 160 26.68 32.68 -60.78
C GLY A 160 27.13 34.15 -60.53
N ALA A 161 27.92 34.38 -59.46
CA ALA A 161 28.59 35.65 -59.08
C ALA A 161 27.66 36.85 -58.70
N THR A 162 28.07 37.97 -58.05
CA THR A 162 29.39 38.56 -57.68
C THR A 162 29.39 39.24 -56.27
N GLY A 163 30.57 39.59 -55.75
CA GLY A 163 30.83 40.96 -55.22
C GLY A 163 30.32 41.43 -53.83
N ALA A 164 31.08 41.13 -52.78
CA ALA A 164 31.34 41.91 -51.54
C ALA A 164 30.43 43.10 -51.07
N VAL A 165 30.02 43.06 -49.79
CA VAL A 165 30.25 44.12 -48.75
C VAL A 165 29.81 43.57 -47.37
N GLY A 166 30.57 43.85 -46.29
CA GLY A 166 30.37 43.20 -44.98
C GLY A 166 29.49 43.96 -43.98
N LYS A 167 28.84 43.23 -43.06
CA LYS A 167 28.24 43.77 -41.82
C LYS A 167 28.19 42.73 -40.67
N ARG A 168 28.89 43.08 -39.58
CA ARG A 168 28.70 42.69 -38.16
C ARG A 168 27.99 41.35 -37.86
N ARG A 169 28.80 40.36 -37.45
CA ARG A 169 28.35 39.18 -36.68
C ARG A 169 27.88 39.63 -35.29
N LEU A 170 26.60 39.51 -34.98
CA LEU A 170 26.05 39.74 -33.63
C LEU A 170 25.86 38.38 -32.94
N GLU A 171 26.63 38.09 -31.90
CA GLU A 171 26.43 36.90 -31.08
C GLU A 171 25.33 37.13 -30.05
N GLU A 172 24.07 36.85 -30.42
CA GLU A 172 22.98 36.72 -29.46
C GLU A 172 23.16 35.44 -28.62
N ARG A 173 24.05 35.53 -27.63
CA ARG A 173 24.20 34.49 -26.60
C ARG A 173 22.86 34.30 -25.90
N SER A 174 22.33 33.09 -25.98
CA SER A 174 21.10 32.69 -25.28
C SER A 174 21.22 32.93 -23.76
N THR A 175 20.63 34.05 -23.33
CA THR A 175 20.38 34.39 -21.92
C THR A 175 19.02 33.87 -21.44
N PHE A 176 18.23 33.31 -22.36
CA PHE A 176 16.98 32.64 -22.04
C PHE A 176 17.21 31.44 -21.11
N ASP A 177 16.24 31.21 -20.23
CA ASP A 177 16.07 29.97 -19.48
C ASP A 177 17.22 29.53 -18.53
N LYS A 178 17.95 30.49 -17.93
CA LYS A 178 18.67 30.24 -16.66
C LYS A 178 17.82 30.59 -15.42
N ARG A 179 17.14 31.74 -15.43
CA ARG A 179 16.25 32.16 -14.31
C ARG A 179 15.03 31.24 -14.17
N LEU A 180 14.44 30.80 -15.29
CA LEU A 180 13.31 29.85 -15.30
C LEU A 180 13.73 28.46 -14.82
N ARG A 181 14.81 27.86 -15.33
CA ARG A 181 15.35 26.57 -14.79
C ARG A 181 15.69 26.60 -13.30
N VAL A 182 16.17 27.72 -12.76
CA VAL A 182 16.38 27.86 -11.31
C VAL A 182 15.04 27.91 -10.56
N SER A 183 14.07 28.70 -11.03
CA SER A 183 12.71 28.76 -10.47
C SER A 183 12.01 27.40 -10.45
N VAL A 184 11.99 26.70 -11.60
CA VAL A 184 11.35 25.38 -11.74
C VAL A 184 12.01 24.34 -10.84
N ARG A 185 13.34 24.28 -10.77
CA ARG A 185 14.03 23.34 -9.87
C ARG A 185 13.84 23.67 -8.39
N GLN A 186 13.68 24.95 -8.04
CA GLN A 186 13.37 25.36 -6.67
C GLN A 186 11.93 24.98 -6.29
N THR A 187 10.94 25.11 -7.18
CA THR A 187 9.58 24.64 -6.92
C THR A 187 9.46 23.11 -6.93
N GLU A 188 10.13 22.39 -7.84
CA GLU A 188 10.23 20.92 -7.79
C GLU A 188 10.85 20.42 -6.47
N SER A 189 11.80 21.17 -5.90
CA SER A 189 12.40 20.86 -4.60
C SER A 189 11.46 21.16 -3.42
N ALA A 190 10.63 22.20 -3.52
CA ALA A 190 9.77 22.67 -2.43
C ALA A 190 8.57 21.74 -2.14
N TYR A 191 8.10 20.98 -3.12
CA TYR A 191 6.97 20.03 -2.97
C TYR A 191 7.41 18.57 -2.80
N ARG A 192 8.69 18.31 -2.48
CA ARG A 192 9.19 16.95 -2.28
C ARG A 192 8.95 16.44 -0.86
N TYR A 193 7.73 15.98 -0.63
CA TYR A 193 7.32 15.25 0.57
C TYR A 193 8.15 13.97 0.79
N ARG A 194 8.31 13.58 2.07
CA ARG A 194 9.03 12.39 2.53
C ARG A 194 8.11 11.17 2.67
N ASP A 195 6.94 11.38 3.24
CA ASP A 195 6.03 10.35 3.77
C ASP A 195 4.73 10.22 2.96
N ILE A 196 4.48 11.16 2.04
CA ILE A 196 3.44 11.06 1.00
C ILE A 196 4.03 11.21 -0.40
N VAL A 197 3.31 10.73 -1.41
CA VAL A 197 3.59 10.97 -2.83
C VAL A 197 2.40 11.71 -3.44
N VAL A 198 2.64 12.91 -3.97
CA VAL A 198 1.60 13.72 -4.62
C VAL A 198 1.79 13.65 -6.14
N LYS A 199 0.70 13.40 -6.87
CA LYS A 199 0.66 13.41 -8.34
C LYS A 199 -0.52 14.24 -8.82
N LYS A 200 -0.29 15.15 -9.76
CA LYS A 200 -1.35 15.91 -10.42
C LYS A 200 -1.53 15.36 -11.84
N GLN A 201 -2.74 14.95 -12.19
CA GLN A 201 -3.08 14.36 -13.49
C GLN A 201 -4.57 14.48 -13.79
N ASP A 202 -4.96 14.48 -15.07
CA ASP A 202 -6.35 14.33 -15.52
C ASP A 202 -7.37 15.30 -14.86
N GLY A 203 -6.93 16.47 -14.37
CA GLY A 203 -7.77 17.44 -13.66
C GLY A 203 -7.98 17.15 -12.16
N PHE A 204 -7.19 16.29 -11.53
CA PHE A 204 -7.21 16.04 -10.08
C PHE A 204 -5.82 15.91 -9.46
N THR A 205 -5.74 16.03 -8.14
CA THR A 205 -4.54 15.72 -7.35
C THR A 205 -4.72 14.42 -6.58
N TYR A 206 -3.81 13.48 -6.78
CA TYR A 206 -3.73 12.22 -6.06
C TYR A 206 -2.66 12.31 -4.97
N ILE A 207 -3.09 12.23 -3.71
CA ILE A 207 -2.22 12.10 -2.53
C ILE A 207 -2.15 10.62 -2.15
N LEU A 208 -0.98 10.01 -2.22
CA LEU A 208 -0.73 8.65 -1.74
C LEU A 208 0.04 8.67 -0.43
N LEU A 209 -0.49 8.07 0.62
CA LEU A 209 0.26 7.75 1.83
C LEU A 209 1.35 6.71 1.49
N SER A 210 2.60 7.00 1.83
CA SER A 210 3.72 6.06 1.64
C SER A 210 4.80 6.38 2.66
N THR A 211 4.52 6.11 3.93
CA THR A 211 5.37 6.60 5.02
C THR A 211 6.79 6.00 5.02
N LYS A 212 7.74 6.78 5.55
CA LYS A 212 9.18 6.53 5.72
C LYS A 212 9.67 6.99 7.10
N SER A 213 8.88 7.78 7.83
CA SER A 213 9.07 8.13 9.25
C SER A 213 8.30 7.21 10.21
N SER A 214 7.28 6.51 9.71
CA SER A 214 6.40 5.60 10.45
C SER A 214 6.07 4.34 9.65
N GLU A 215 5.61 3.29 10.33
CA GLU A 215 5.17 2.03 9.72
C GLU A 215 3.67 2.06 9.36
N ASN A 216 3.24 1.18 8.44
CA ASN A 216 1.82 0.93 8.13
C ASN A 216 0.97 2.18 7.84
N ASN A 217 1.60 3.22 7.28
CA ASN A 217 1.01 4.53 7.04
C ASN A 217 0.43 5.19 8.31
N ALA A 218 1.10 5.03 9.46
CA ALA A 218 0.72 5.67 10.72
C ALA A 218 0.98 7.19 10.70
N LEU A 219 0.09 7.93 11.37
CA LEU A 219 0.07 9.39 11.40
C LEU A 219 0.84 9.91 12.62
N ASN A 220 2.06 10.40 12.36
CA ASN A 220 2.79 11.28 13.27
C ASN A 220 2.65 12.76 12.81
N PRO A 221 3.08 13.76 13.61
CA PRO A 221 2.90 15.18 13.30
C PRO A 221 3.45 15.64 11.94
N GLU A 222 4.58 15.08 11.48
CA GLU A 222 5.13 15.46 10.18
C GLU A 222 4.30 14.87 9.03
N VAL A 223 3.86 13.60 9.14
CA VAL A 223 2.95 12.98 8.15
C VAL A 223 1.64 13.78 8.02
N MET A 224 1.04 14.19 9.15
CA MET A 224 -0.16 15.03 9.14
C MET A 224 0.10 16.37 8.44
N LYS A 225 1.23 17.02 8.74
CA LYS A 225 1.65 18.32 8.17
C LYS A 225 1.97 18.24 6.67
N GLU A 226 2.57 17.15 6.19
CA GLU A 226 2.74 16.91 4.75
C GLU A 226 1.39 16.79 4.04
N ILE A 227 0.43 16.04 4.61
CA ILE A 227 -0.93 15.94 4.06
C ILE A 227 -1.64 17.30 4.07
N GLN A 228 -1.54 18.07 5.16
CA GLN A 228 -2.09 19.44 5.23
C GLN A 228 -1.51 20.34 4.13
N SER A 229 -0.19 20.28 3.89
CA SER A 229 0.50 21.05 2.85
C SER A 229 0.08 20.63 1.44
N ALA A 230 -0.06 19.32 1.19
CA ALA A 230 -0.55 18.80 -0.08
C ALA A 230 -2.02 19.18 -0.33
N MET A 231 -2.88 19.11 0.68
CA MET A 231 -4.27 19.56 0.60
C MET A 231 -4.37 21.08 0.41
N ALA A 232 -3.57 21.90 1.10
CA ALA A 232 -3.55 23.34 0.89
C ALA A 232 -3.13 23.70 -0.54
N THR A 233 -2.10 23.03 -1.06
CA THR A 233 -1.67 23.16 -2.46
C THR A 233 -2.80 22.79 -3.42
N ALA A 234 -3.42 21.63 -3.22
CA ALA A 234 -4.56 21.13 -4.01
C ALA A 234 -5.87 21.91 -3.79
N ALA A 235 -5.98 22.79 -2.79
CA ALA A 235 -7.07 23.75 -2.66
C ALA A 235 -6.87 24.94 -3.61
N SER A 236 -5.61 25.36 -3.81
CA SER A 236 -5.23 26.58 -4.53
C SER A 236 -5.02 26.41 -6.04
N ASP A 237 -4.86 25.18 -6.52
CA ASP A 237 -4.57 24.87 -7.93
C ASP A 237 -5.83 24.65 -8.79
N ASP A 238 -5.65 24.29 -10.06
CA ASP A 238 -6.75 23.92 -11.00
C ASP A 238 -7.38 22.53 -10.78
N SER A 239 -6.90 21.70 -9.84
CA SER A 239 -7.48 20.38 -9.57
C SER A 239 -8.96 20.51 -9.19
N LYS A 240 -9.83 19.69 -9.79
CA LYS A 240 -11.28 19.70 -9.51
C LYS A 240 -11.60 19.01 -8.18
N LEU A 241 -10.90 17.90 -7.90
CA LEU A 241 -11.03 17.07 -6.70
C LEU A 241 -9.65 16.63 -6.18
N VAL A 242 -9.63 16.03 -4.99
CA VAL A 242 -8.50 15.27 -4.46
C VAL A 242 -8.87 13.79 -4.35
N LEU A 243 -7.99 12.91 -4.82
CA LEU A 243 -8.00 11.48 -4.52
C LEU A 243 -6.98 11.22 -3.40
N ILE A 244 -7.38 10.50 -2.35
CA ILE A 244 -6.50 10.01 -1.28
C ILE A 244 -6.42 8.49 -1.36
N GLY A 245 -5.22 7.95 -1.41
CA GLY A 245 -4.96 6.50 -1.38
C GLY A 245 -3.70 6.18 -0.57
N ALA A 246 -3.25 4.93 -0.62
CA ALA A 246 -2.01 4.53 0.05
C ALA A 246 -1.20 3.51 -0.76
N VAL A 247 0.08 3.40 -0.40
CA VAL A 247 1.02 2.41 -0.93
C VAL A 247 1.27 1.35 0.14
N GLY A 248 1.22 0.08 -0.26
CA GLY A 248 1.42 -1.08 0.62
C GLY A 248 0.13 -1.86 0.86
N SER A 249 0.12 -2.68 1.92
CA SER A 249 -1.01 -3.51 2.33
C SER A 249 -1.99 -2.82 3.29
N VAL A 250 -1.63 -1.67 3.85
CA VAL A 250 -2.42 -0.90 4.83
C VAL A 250 -2.73 0.49 4.27
N PHE A 251 -3.97 0.95 4.46
CA PHE A 251 -4.37 2.30 4.06
C PHE A 251 -3.80 3.33 5.04
N CYS A 252 -4.22 3.27 6.30
CA CYS A 252 -3.73 4.12 7.38
C CYS A 252 -4.06 3.48 8.73
N CYS A 253 -3.06 3.17 9.57
CA CYS A 253 -3.30 2.55 10.87
C CYS A 253 -3.60 3.55 12.02
N GLY A 254 -3.95 4.79 11.70
CA GLY A 254 -4.29 5.82 12.69
C GLY A 254 -3.05 6.48 13.30
N LEU A 255 -3.13 6.90 14.56
CA LEU A 255 -2.04 7.59 15.24
C LEU A 255 -0.79 6.72 15.42
N ASP A 256 0.39 7.32 15.22
CA ASP A 256 1.67 6.69 15.53
C ASP A 256 1.91 6.70 17.06
N PHE A 257 1.31 5.72 17.74
CA PHE A 257 1.47 5.56 19.18
C PHE A 257 2.92 5.25 19.61
N LEU A 258 3.75 4.67 18.74
CA LEU A 258 5.16 4.39 19.04
C LEU A 258 6.02 5.66 19.01
N TYR A 259 5.73 6.59 18.09
CA TYR A 259 6.23 7.96 18.16
C TYR A 259 5.70 8.67 19.42
N PHE A 260 4.38 8.61 19.64
CA PHE A 260 3.73 9.46 20.64
C PHE A 260 4.09 9.08 22.09
N ILE A 261 4.15 7.80 22.43
CA ILE A 261 4.48 7.37 23.80
C ILE A 261 5.89 7.81 24.22
N ARG A 262 6.84 7.86 23.27
CA ARG A 262 8.19 8.38 23.48
C ARG A 262 8.19 9.88 23.83
N ARG A 263 7.24 10.65 23.29
CA ARG A 263 7.06 12.08 23.62
C ARG A 263 6.33 12.31 24.94
N LEU A 264 5.39 11.44 25.29
CA LEU A 264 4.74 11.48 26.61
C LEU A 264 5.71 11.16 27.76
N ALA A 265 6.81 10.45 27.48
CA ALA A 265 7.92 10.26 28.42
C ALA A 265 8.80 11.51 28.59
N ASP A 266 8.91 12.38 27.58
CA ASP A 266 9.64 13.66 27.66
C ASP A 266 8.89 14.68 28.54
N ASP A 267 7.64 14.99 28.19
CA ASP A 267 6.72 15.86 28.94
C ASP A 267 5.27 15.50 28.58
N ARG A 268 4.65 14.64 29.40
CA ARG A 268 3.27 14.19 29.23
C ARG A 268 2.27 15.33 29.06
N LYS A 269 2.40 16.44 29.79
CA LYS A 269 1.40 17.53 29.76
C LYS A 269 1.54 18.36 28.49
N LYS A 270 2.77 18.73 28.11
CA LYS A 270 3.06 19.53 26.93
C LYS A 270 2.80 18.76 25.63
N GLU A 271 3.29 17.53 25.54
CA GLU A 271 3.21 16.77 24.30
C GLU A 271 1.80 16.18 24.06
N SER A 272 0.98 15.95 25.11
CA SER A 272 -0.45 15.64 24.94
C SER A 272 -1.26 16.80 24.38
N ILE A 273 -1.05 18.02 24.90
CA ILE A 273 -1.69 19.25 24.38
C ILE A 273 -1.33 19.46 22.91
N LYS A 274 -0.03 19.42 22.60
CA LYS A 274 0.52 19.57 21.24
C LYS A 274 0.03 18.49 20.27
N MET A 275 -0.08 17.22 20.69
CA MET A 275 -0.61 16.16 19.85
C MET A 275 -2.10 16.37 19.56
N ALA A 276 -2.90 16.69 20.58
CA ALA A 276 -4.32 17.00 20.39
C ALA A 276 -4.52 18.21 19.46
N GLU A 277 -3.71 19.26 19.56
CA GLU A 277 -3.77 20.41 18.65
C GLU A 277 -3.32 20.09 17.22
N THR A 278 -2.37 19.17 17.06
CA THR A 278 -1.95 18.65 15.75
C THR A 278 -3.08 17.86 15.08
N ILE A 279 -3.76 17.00 15.84
CA ILE A 279 -4.94 16.27 15.36
C ILE A 279 -6.07 17.23 15.03
N ARG A 280 -6.36 18.19 15.92
CA ARG A 280 -7.42 19.20 15.74
C ARG A 280 -7.27 19.99 14.45
N THR A 281 -6.05 20.46 14.15
CA THR A 281 -5.74 21.22 12.93
C THR A 281 -5.78 20.34 11.67
N PHE A 282 -5.30 19.10 11.77
CA PHE A 282 -5.37 18.09 10.72
C PHE A 282 -6.82 17.73 10.35
N VAL A 283 -7.65 17.36 11.33
CA VAL A 283 -9.08 17.06 11.15
C VAL A 283 -9.82 18.27 10.58
N ASN A 284 -9.53 19.49 11.07
CA ASN A 284 -10.13 20.71 10.53
C ASN A 284 -9.79 20.95 9.05
N THR A 285 -8.64 20.49 8.56
CA THR A 285 -8.31 20.58 7.13
C THR A 285 -9.33 19.81 6.28
N PHE A 286 -9.75 18.62 6.69
CA PHE A 286 -10.82 17.86 6.01
C PHE A 286 -12.20 18.51 6.16
N ILE A 287 -12.50 19.15 7.30
CA ILE A 287 -13.78 19.86 7.52
C ILE A 287 -13.92 21.05 6.55
N GLN A 288 -12.86 21.86 6.41
CA GLN A 288 -12.87 23.09 5.60
C GLN A 288 -12.67 22.88 4.09
N PHE A 289 -12.12 21.74 3.67
CA PHE A 289 -11.71 21.52 2.28
C PHE A 289 -12.90 21.59 1.29
N ARG A 290 -12.85 22.55 0.36
CA ARG A 290 -14.00 22.92 -0.51
C ARG A 290 -14.18 22.03 -1.73
N LYS A 291 -13.09 21.53 -2.33
CA LYS A 291 -13.13 20.58 -3.45
C LYS A 291 -13.53 19.18 -2.92
N PRO A 292 -14.11 18.27 -3.73
CA PRO A 292 -14.39 16.91 -3.28
C PRO A 292 -13.13 16.14 -2.91
N ILE A 293 -13.25 15.25 -1.91
CA ILE A 293 -12.23 14.28 -1.50
C ILE A 293 -12.80 12.88 -1.73
N VAL A 294 -12.10 12.08 -2.54
CA VAL A 294 -12.38 10.66 -2.73
C VAL A 294 -11.32 9.85 -1.99
N ALA A 295 -11.72 8.91 -1.14
CA ALA A 295 -10.81 7.98 -0.47
C ALA A 295 -10.83 6.60 -1.15
N ALA A 296 -9.66 6.12 -1.56
CA ALA A 296 -9.45 4.79 -2.13
C ALA A 296 -8.73 3.90 -1.11
N VAL A 297 -9.52 3.19 -0.31
CA VAL A 297 -9.06 2.37 0.82
C VAL A 297 -8.63 0.99 0.32
N ASN A 298 -7.34 0.82 0.06
CA ASN A 298 -6.71 -0.39 -0.49
C ASN A 298 -6.53 -1.53 0.52
N GLY A 299 -6.69 -1.28 1.81
CA GLY A 299 -6.39 -2.21 2.90
C GLY A 299 -6.87 -1.65 4.26
N PRO A 300 -6.39 -2.17 5.40
CA PRO A 300 -6.90 -1.79 6.71
C PRO A 300 -6.84 -0.28 7.02
N ALA A 301 -7.90 0.22 7.64
CA ALA A 301 -8.01 1.59 8.15
C ALA A 301 -8.35 1.53 9.65
N LEU A 302 -7.52 2.16 10.50
CA LEU A 302 -7.66 2.07 11.96
C LEU A 302 -7.67 3.45 12.64
N GLY A 303 -8.44 3.58 13.72
CA GLY A 303 -8.53 4.80 14.54
C GLY A 303 -8.84 6.03 13.68
N LEU A 304 -8.04 7.09 13.84
CA LEU A 304 -8.08 8.29 13.00
C LEU A 304 -8.07 8.00 11.49
N GLY A 305 -7.39 6.94 11.04
CA GLY A 305 -7.37 6.50 9.64
C GLY A 305 -8.72 6.00 9.11
N ALA A 306 -9.60 5.53 9.99
CA ALA A 306 -11.00 5.22 9.68
C ALA A 306 -11.95 6.40 9.99
N ALA A 307 -11.68 7.16 11.05
CA ALA A 307 -12.53 8.28 11.48
C ALA A 307 -12.55 9.48 10.51
N LEU A 308 -11.49 9.66 9.72
CA LEU A 308 -11.44 10.69 8.67
C LEU A 308 -12.31 10.35 7.44
N LEU A 309 -12.75 9.10 7.26
CA LEU A 309 -13.46 8.68 6.05
C LEU A 309 -14.83 9.37 5.88
N PRO A 310 -15.67 9.55 6.93
CA PRO A 310 -16.88 10.39 6.84
C PRO A 310 -16.65 11.89 6.67
N LEU A 311 -15.40 12.37 6.66
CA LEU A 311 -15.05 13.75 6.28
C LEU A 311 -14.62 13.87 4.81
N CYS A 312 -14.38 12.73 4.16
CA CYS A 312 -14.32 12.62 2.70
C CYS A 312 -15.75 12.59 2.13
N ASP A 313 -15.90 12.76 0.81
CA ASP A 313 -17.22 12.88 0.18
C ASP A 313 -17.61 11.61 -0.60
N VAL A 314 -16.62 10.76 -0.97
CA VAL A 314 -16.81 9.41 -1.51
C VAL A 314 -15.74 8.48 -0.93
N VAL A 315 -16.11 7.26 -0.56
CA VAL A 315 -15.19 6.23 -0.04
C VAL A 315 -15.34 4.95 -0.85
N TRP A 316 -14.30 4.57 -1.59
CA TRP A 316 -14.22 3.28 -2.29
C TRP A 316 -13.26 2.36 -1.56
N ALA A 317 -13.73 1.16 -1.16
CA ALA A 317 -12.94 0.19 -0.42
C ALA A 317 -12.60 -1.03 -1.27
N ASN A 318 -11.37 -1.52 -1.14
CA ASN A 318 -11.01 -2.85 -1.61
C ASN A 318 -11.77 -3.88 -0.76
N GLU A 319 -12.28 -4.96 -1.35
CA GLU A 319 -12.96 -6.04 -0.62
C GLU A 319 -12.15 -6.57 0.58
N LYS A 320 -10.82 -6.59 0.47
CA LYS A 320 -9.90 -7.03 1.55
C LYS A 320 -9.64 -5.97 2.62
N ALA A 321 -10.17 -4.76 2.49
CA ALA A 321 -10.08 -3.73 3.50
C ALA A 321 -10.99 -4.04 4.70
N TRP A 322 -10.56 -3.59 5.88
CA TRP A 322 -11.37 -3.62 7.09
C TRP A 322 -11.11 -2.37 7.95
N PHE A 323 -12.11 -2.04 8.76
CA PHE A 323 -12.24 -0.77 9.45
C PHE A 323 -12.39 -1.02 10.95
N GLN A 324 -11.64 -0.29 11.79
CA GLN A 324 -11.69 -0.47 13.25
C GLN A 324 -11.35 0.83 13.99
N THR A 325 -12.07 1.15 15.05
CA THR A 325 -11.76 2.28 15.95
C THR A 325 -11.53 1.77 17.38
N PRO A 326 -10.37 1.16 17.70
CA PRO A 326 -10.13 0.46 18.97
C PRO A 326 -9.84 1.42 20.15
N TYR A 327 -10.61 2.49 20.27
CA TYR A 327 -10.36 3.61 21.17
C TYR A 327 -10.32 3.20 22.65
N SER A 328 -11.27 2.37 23.07
CA SER A 328 -11.31 1.76 24.41
C SER A 328 -10.09 0.89 24.69
N THR A 329 -9.58 0.15 23.70
CA THR A 329 -8.39 -0.70 23.81
C THR A 329 -7.10 0.11 23.89
N CYS A 330 -7.04 1.26 23.22
CA CYS A 330 -5.93 2.22 23.31
C CYS A 330 -6.00 3.15 24.54
N GLY A 331 -7.10 3.13 25.30
CA GLY A 331 -7.37 4.08 26.38
C GLY A 331 -7.48 5.54 25.93
N GLN A 332 -8.05 5.78 24.74
CA GLN A 332 -8.33 7.12 24.22
C GLN A 332 -9.84 7.36 24.07
N THR A 333 -10.24 8.62 23.93
CA THR A 333 -11.56 9.00 23.42
C THR A 333 -11.57 8.98 21.87
N PRO A 334 -12.76 9.00 21.24
CA PRO A 334 -12.87 9.15 19.80
C PRO A 334 -12.18 10.42 19.26
N ASP A 335 -11.73 10.33 18.00
CA ASP A 335 -11.13 11.41 17.23
C ASP A 335 -11.77 11.51 15.83
N GLY A 336 -11.33 12.46 14.99
CA GLY A 336 -11.78 12.59 13.59
C GLY A 336 -13.26 12.97 13.39
N CYS A 337 -13.89 13.59 14.38
CA CYS A 337 -15.34 13.80 14.49
C CYS A 337 -16.16 12.50 14.59
N SER A 338 -15.55 11.34 14.85
CA SER A 338 -16.25 10.05 14.83
C SER A 338 -17.34 9.92 15.90
N SER A 339 -17.26 10.68 17.01
CA SER A 339 -18.36 10.78 17.99
C SER A 339 -19.64 11.43 17.44
N PHE A 340 -19.54 12.20 16.34
CA PHE A 340 -20.64 12.85 15.66
C PHE A 340 -21.01 12.18 14.33
N THR A 341 -20.01 11.73 13.55
CA THR A 341 -20.24 11.17 12.21
C THR A 341 -20.72 9.72 12.28
N PHE A 342 -20.15 8.86 13.14
CA PHE A 342 -20.53 7.45 13.18
C PHE A 342 -22.01 7.26 13.60
N PRO A 343 -22.54 7.90 14.67
CA PRO A 343 -23.96 7.77 15.02
C PRO A 343 -24.91 8.25 13.91
N ARG A 344 -24.47 9.13 13.00
CA ARG A 344 -25.26 9.63 11.87
C ARG A 344 -25.28 8.71 10.65
N ILE A 345 -24.20 7.98 10.37
CA ILE A 345 -24.12 7.08 9.19
C ILE A 345 -24.63 5.66 9.50
N MET A 346 -24.47 5.16 10.73
CA MET A 346 -24.77 3.76 11.09
C MET A 346 -25.70 3.59 12.30
N GLY A 347 -26.22 4.69 12.85
CA GLY A 347 -27.01 4.71 14.08
C GLY A 347 -26.17 4.54 15.35
N PRO A 348 -26.69 4.94 16.52
CA PRO A 348 -25.93 4.96 17.78
C PRO A 348 -25.49 3.58 18.26
N ALA A 349 -26.27 2.52 18.01
CA ALA A 349 -25.91 1.15 18.39
C ALA A 349 -24.67 0.66 17.65
N SER A 350 -24.66 0.72 16.31
CA SER A 350 -23.49 0.38 15.49
C SER A 350 -22.28 1.26 15.82
N ALA A 351 -22.51 2.56 16.04
CA ALA A 351 -21.44 3.48 16.40
C ALA A 351 -20.80 3.08 17.74
N ASN A 352 -21.59 2.68 18.74
CA ASN A 352 -21.06 2.23 20.03
C ASN A 352 -20.30 0.89 19.93
N GLU A 353 -20.72 -0.06 19.08
CA GLU A 353 -19.92 -1.26 18.80
C GLU A 353 -18.52 -0.93 18.26
N LEU A 354 -18.40 0.09 17.40
CA LEU A 354 -17.13 0.53 16.84
C LEU A 354 -16.32 1.38 17.81
N LEU A 355 -16.93 2.39 18.42
CA LEU A 355 -16.25 3.41 19.24
C LEU A 355 -15.91 2.93 20.65
N LEU A 356 -16.79 2.11 21.26
CA LEU A 356 -16.63 1.58 22.62
C LEU A 356 -16.24 0.10 22.60
N GLY A 357 -16.87 -0.70 21.74
CA GLY A 357 -16.55 -2.13 21.58
C GLY A 357 -15.30 -2.41 20.75
N GLY A 358 -14.79 -1.42 19.99
CA GLY A 358 -13.63 -1.61 19.12
C GLY A 358 -13.85 -2.62 17.98
N ARG A 359 -15.10 -2.89 17.58
CA ARG A 359 -15.47 -3.89 16.56
C ARG A 359 -14.73 -3.63 15.23
N LYS A 360 -14.25 -4.70 14.59
CA LYS A 360 -13.81 -4.69 13.19
C LYS A 360 -15.00 -4.85 12.26
N LEU A 361 -15.03 -4.08 11.17
CA LEU A 361 -15.93 -4.27 10.03
C LEU A 361 -15.14 -4.66 8.79
N THR A 362 -15.61 -5.65 8.05
CA THR A 362 -15.22 -5.88 6.65
C THR A 362 -15.64 -4.71 5.75
N ALA A 363 -15.08 -4.61 4.54
CA ALA A 363 -15.52 -3.63 3.55
C ALA A 363 -17.03 -3.70 3.24
N GLN A 364 -17.62 -4.90 3.20
CA GLN A 364 -19.05 -5.09 2.96
C GLN A 364 -19.89 -4.59 4.14
N GLU A 365 -19.55 -4.93 5.38
CA GLU A 365 -20.26 -4.40 6.56
C GLU A 365 -20.12 -2.88 6.69
N ALA A 366 -18.93 -2.33 6.36
CA ALA A 366 -18.71 -0.89 6.35
C ALA A 366 -19.53 -0.18 5.26
N CYS A 367 -19.79 -0.85 4.12
CA CYS A 367 -20.67 -0.36 3.07
C CYS A 367 -22.14 -0.37 3.51
N LEU A 368 -22.60 -1.48 4.11
CA LEU A 368 -23.95 -1.61 4.68
C LEU A 368 -24.21 -0.63 5.84
N LYS A 369 -23.16 -0.21 6.55
CA LYS A 369 -23.18 0.81 7.62
C LYS A 369 -22.84 2.24 7.12
N GLY A 370 -22.81 2.49 5.81
CA GLY A 370 -22.63 3.84 5.25
C GLY A 370 -21.27 4.51 5.49
N LEU A 371 -20.26 3.76 5.96
CA LEU A 371 -18.86 4.22 6.10
C LEU A 371 -18.08 4.11 4.78
N VAL A 372 -18.52 3.18 3.90
CA VAL A 372 -18.00 2.97 2.55
C VAL A 372 -19.12 3.23 1.55
N SER A 373 -18.83 3.95 0.47
CA SER A 373 -19.78 4.23 -0.62
C SER A 373 -19.91 3.06 -1.60
N GLN A 374 -18.82 2.34 -1.87
CA GLN A 374 -18.84 1.10 -2.65
C GLN A 374 -17.61 0.21 -2.37
N VAL A 375 -17.81 -1.10 -2.41
CA VAL A 375 -16.74 -2.11 -2.37
C VAL A 375 -16.31 -2.51 -3.79
N LEU A 376 -15.01 -2.70 -4.00
CA LEU A 376 -14.37 -2.96 -5.29
C LEU A 376 -13.47 -4.20 -5.23
N TRP A 377 -13.40 -4.95 -6.33
CA TRP A 377 -12.68 -6.22 -6.39
C TRP A 377 -11.16 -6.07 -6.25
N PRO A 378 -10.45 -6.94 -5.52
CA PRO A 378 -9.03 -6.75 -5.24
C PRO A 378 -8.11 -6.74 -6.46
N GLY A 379 -8.49 -7.43 -7.54
CA GLY A 379 -7.71 -7.52 -8.79
C GLY A 379 -7.84 -6.29 -9.69
N THR A 380 -9.01 -5.63 -9.70
CA THR A 380 -9.28 -4.45 -10.55
C THR A 380 -9.15 -3.13 -9.79
N PHE A 381 -9.17 -3.16 -8.46
CA PHE A 381 -9.26 -2.00 -7.55
C PHE A 381 -8.66 -0.70 -8.09
N THR A 382 -7.35 -0.67 -8.33
CA THR A 382 -6.64 0.55 -8.77
C THR A 382 -7.07 1.02 -10.17
N GLN A 383 -7.37 0.10 -11.10
CA GLN A 383 -7.85 0.46 -12.43
C GLN A 383 -9.27 1.05 -12.34
N GLU A 384 -10.13 0.42 -11.56
CA GLU A 384 -11.53 0.79 -11.40
C GLU A 384 -11.71 2.14 -10.69
N VAL A 385 -10.92 2.41 -9.63
CA VAL A 385 -10.79 3.74 -9.01
C VAL A 385 -10.33 4.78 -10.04
N MET A 386 -9.31 4.48 -10.84
CA MET A 386 -8.70 5.41 -11.79
C MET A 386 -9.53 5.65 -13.06
N LEU A 387 -10.52 4.82 -13.35
CA LEU A 387 -11.56 5.07 -14.36
C LEU A 387 -12.62 6.02 -13.78
N ARG A 388 -13.27 5.61 -12.69
CA ARG A 388 -14.39 6.34 -12.06
C ARG A 388 -14.00 7.76 -11.62
N ILE A 389 -12.75 7.98 -11.20
CA ILE A 389 -12.27 9.31 -10.81
C ILE A 389 -12.21 10.31 -11.99
N LYS A 390 -12.14 9.81 -13.24
CA LYS A 390 -12.18 10.62 -14.47
C LYS A 390 -13.61 10.90 -14.93
N GLU A 391 -14.53 9.99 -14.62
CA GLU A 391 -15.96 10.10 -14.92
C GLU A 391 -16.70 11.00 -13.90
N LEU A 392 -16.10 11.25 -12.73
CA LEU A 392 -16.71 12.00 -11.63
C LEU A 392 -16.90 13.49 -11.97
N VAL A 393 -18.14 13.85 -12.34
CA VAL A 393 -18.54 15.24 -12.58
C VAL A 393 -18.54 16.02 -11.27
N VAL A 394 -17.56 16.89 -11.10
CA VAL A 394 -17.40 17.72 -9.88
C VAL A 394 -18.26 18.99 -9.95
N LEU A 395 -19.18 19.12 -8.99
CA LEU A 395 -19.84 20.38 -8.66
C LEU A 395 -19.46 20.78 -7.23
N GLN A 396 -18.62 21.82 -7.10
CA GLN A 396 -18.18 22.30 -5.78
C GLN A 396 -19.34 22.84 -4.94
N GLU A 397 -20.34 23.48 -5.58
CA GLU A 397 -21.54 23.98 -4.92
C GLU A 397 -22.38 22.85 -4.28
N SER A 398 -22.48 21.69 -4.91
CA SER A 398 -23.18 20.53 -4.32
C SER A 398 -22.52 20.09 -3.02
N LYS A 399 -21.18 20.04 -2.97
CA LYS A 399 -20.44 19.80 -1.72
C LYS A 399 -20.63 20.96 -0.73
N ALA A 400 -20.62 22.21 -1.18
CA ALA A 400 -20.80 23.37 -0.32
C ALA A 400 -22.16 23.36 0.40
N LEU A 401 -23.24 23.02 -0.32
CA LEU A 401 -24.60 22.86 0.22
C LEU A 401 -24.71 21.69 1.21
N MET A 402 -24.13 20.53 0.91
CA MET A 402 -24.12 19.40 1.85
C MET A 402 -23.31 19.71 3.11
N ARG A 403 -22.13 20.32 2.96
CA ARG A 403 -21.20 20.59 4.06
C ARG A 403 -21.63 21.76 4.94
N SER A 404 -22.33 22.77 4.41
CA SER A 404 -22.77 23.95 5.19
C SER A 404 -23.65 23.58 6.38
N THR A 405 -24.58 22.63 6.19
CA THR A 405 -25.51 22.13 7.21
C THR A 405 -24.83 21.48 8.42
N SER A 406 -23.59 20.98 8.25
CA SER A 406 -22.89 20.13 9.22
C SER A 406 -21.57 20.72 9.71
N ARG A 407 -20.97 21.68 8.99
CA ARG A 407 -19.64 22.25 9.27
C ARG A 407 -19.45 22.67 10.74
N GLY A 408 -20.32 23.55 11.26
CA GLY A 408 -20.19 24.03 12.65
C GLY A 408 -20.33 22.92 13.70
N ALA A 409 -21.10 21.87 13.42
CA ALA A 409 -21.24 20.73 14.32
C ALA A 409 -20.02 19.77 14.25
N LEU A 410 -19.37 19.66 13.09
CA LEU A 410 -18.09 18.97 12.92
C LEU A 410 -16.95 19.71 13.65
N GLU A 411 -16.88 21.04 13.52
CA GLU A 411 -15.93 21.90 14.23
C GLU A 411 -16.07 21.71 15.76
N GLN A 412 -17.31 21.77 16.28
CA GLN A 412 -17.61 21.53 17.69
C GLN A 412 -17.40 20.07 18.13
N ALA A 413 -17.49 19.09 17.23
CA ALA A 413 -17.13 17.70 17.55
C ALA A 413 -15.60 17.56 17.70
N ASN A 414 -14.84 18.04 16.70
CA ASN A 414 -13.39 18.05 16.69
C ASN A 414 -12.79 18.72 17.95
N GLU A 415 -13.30 19.90 18.33
CA GLU A 415 -12.83 20.62 19.51
C GLU A 415 -13.10 19.83 20.81
N ARG A 416 -14.31 19.29 20.98
CA ARG A 416 -14.68 18.50 22.18
C ARG A 416 -13.93 17.17 22.28
N GLU A 417 -13.69 16.50 21.16
CA GLU A 417 -12.86 15.30 21.08
C GLU A 417 -11.41 15.64 21.49
N CYS A 418 -10.83 16.71 20.95
CA CYS A 418 -9.47 17.11 21.28
C CYS A 418 -9.32 17.54 22.75
N GLU A 419 -10.28 18.27 23.33
CA GLU A 419 -10.30 18.59 24.77
C GLU A 419 -10.56 17.37 25.67
N ALA A 420 -11.12 16.27 25.14
CA ALA A 420 -11.15 15.00 25.84
C ALA A 420 -9.78 14.28 25.77
N LEU A 421 -9.15 14.23 24.59
CA LEU A 421 -7.82 13.66 24.40
C LEU A 421 -6.75 14.35 25.26
N LYS A 422 -6.75 15.69 25.35
CA LYS A 422 -5.85 16.46 26.23
C LYS A 422 -5.92 15.98 27.69
N ARG A 423 -7.13 15.77 28.21
CA ARG A 423 -7.35 15.31 29.60
C ARG A 423 -6.94 13.85 29.79
N VAL A 424 -7.29 12.97 28.85
CA VAL A 424 -6.97 11.54 28.92
C VAL A 424 -5.46 11.31 28.83
N TRP A 425 -4.78 11.87 27.83
CA TRP A 425 -3.33 11.72 27.65
C TRP A 425 -2.50 12.52 28.66
N GLY A 426 -3.05 13.56 29.27
CA GLY A 426 -2.44 14.23 30.43
C GLY A 426 -2.41 13.36 31.70
N SER A 427 -3.25 12.32 31.78
CA SER A 427 -3.34 11.40 32.91
C SER A 427 -2.31 10.25 32.85
N LEU A 428 -2.01 9.66 34.01
CA LEU A 428 -1.22 8.43 34.11
C LEU A 428 -1.93 7.28 33.39
N GLN A 429 -3.19 7.00 33.75
CA GLN A 429 -4.01 5.91 33.20
C GLN A 429 -4.08 5.90 31.67
N GLY A 430 -4.19 7.07 31.02
CA GLY A 430 -4.17 7.18 29.56
C GLY A 430 -2.81 6.85 28.95
N THR A 431 -1.71 7.15 29.65
CA THR A 431 -0.35 6.77 29.25
C THR A 431 -0.11 5.27 29.42
N ASP A 432 -0.55 4.71 30.54
CA ASP A 432 -0.43 3.28 30.87
C ASP A 432 -1.24 2.41 29.89
N SER A 433 -2.42 2.89 29.47
CA SER A 433 -3.26 2.23 28.47
C SER A 433 -2.59 2.14 27.09
N ILE A 434 -1.92 3.22 26.65
CA ILE A 434 -1.14 3.23 25.41
C ILE A 434 0.03 2.25 25.49
N LEU A 435 0.72 2.17 26.64
CA LEU A 435 1.79 1.19 26.86
C LEU A 435 1.27 -0.26 26.77
N GLN A 436 0.17 -0.58 27.47
CA GLN A 436 -0.45 -1.91 27.42
C GLN A 436 -0.93 -2.29 26.00
N PHE A 437 -1.46 -1.33 25.24
CA PHE A 437 -1.85 -1.54 23.85
C PHE A 437 -0.65 -1.86 22.94
N LEU A 438 0.47 -1.15 23.12
CA LEU A 438 1.70 -1.39 22.36
C LEU A 438 2.37 -2.73 22.72
N GLN A 439 2.33 -3.12 24.00
CA GLN A 439 2.79 -4.44 24.46
C GLN A 439 1.99 -5.55 23.79
N LYS A 440 0.65 -5.54 23.93
CA LYS A 440 -0.24 -6.54 23.31
C LYS A 440 -0.13 -6.59 21.79
N ARG A 441 0.14 -5.47 21.11
CA ARG A 441 0.43 -5.45 19.67
C ARG A 441 1.75 -6.12 19.30
N THR A 442 2.74 -6.09 20.18
CA THR A 442 4.07 -6.71 19.98
C THR A 442 4.03 -8.21 20.27
N GLU A 443 3.10 -8.66 21.12
CA GLU A 443 2.84 -10.07 21.43
C GLU A 443 1.98 -10.80 20.36
N LEU A 444 1.41 -10.05 19.41
CA LEU A 444 0.49 -10.53 18.37
C LEU A 444 1.04 -10.36 16.94
N CYS A 445 2.34 -10.19 16.76
CA CYS A 445 3.04 -9.97 15.48
C CYS A 445 4.36 -10.75 15.40
#